data_AF-A0A8J4W3N4-F1
#
_entry.id   AF-A0A8J4W3N4-F1
#
_cell.length_a   1.000
_cell.length_b   1.000
_cell.length_c   1.000
_cell.angle_alpha   90.00
_cell.angle_beta   90.00
_cell.angle_gamma   90.00
#
_symmetry.space_group_name_H-M   'P 1'
#
loop_
_entity.id
_entity.type
_entity.pdbx_description
1 polymer ?
#
loop_
_entity_poly.entity_id
_entity_poly.type
_entity_poly.pdbx_seq_one_letter_code
_entity_poly.pdbx_strand_id
1 'polypeptide(L)'
;MGARKVEQECIKEQDALIPIEQATRQKVAELKSILDTEKSQGSVLKPILQAKESNRIERIYGRMGDRGAIDACPGFDYIVVETEGAAQACIELLWRENLGVANFMILEKQVEFLPKLK
;
A
#
# COMPACT_ATOMS: atom_id res chain seq x y z
N MET A 1 -54.45 -21.58 8.74
CA MET A 1 -53.96 -20.49 7.87
C MET A 1 -52.89 -19.58 8.50
N GLY A 2 -52.57 -19.69 9.80
CA GLY A 2 -51.57 -18.82 10.45
C GLY A 2 -50.10 -19.17 10.16
N ALA A 3 -49.73 -20.46 10.15
CA ALA A 3 -48.33 -20.89 10.01
C ALA A 3 -47.65 -20.41 8.73
N ARG A 4 -48.33 -20.53 7.57
CA ARG A 4 -47.80 -20.08 6.26
C ARG A 4 -47.58 -18.56 6.18
N LYS A 5 -48.34 -17.75 6.94
CA LYS A 5 -48.14 -16.30 6.98
C LYS A 5 -46.87 -15.94 7.75
N VAL A 6 -46.66 -16.59 8.90
CA VAL A 6 -45.45 -16.40 9.72
C VAL A 6 -44.20 -16.85 8.96
N GLU A 7 -44.25 -17.99 8.27
CA GLU A 7 -43.15 -18.45 7.41
C GLU A 7 -42.84 -17.43 6.31
N GLN A 8 -43.85 -16.88 5.64
CA GLN A 8 -43.68 -15.89 4.58
C GLN A 8 -43.13 -14.56 5.07
N GLU A 9 -43.52 -14.10 6.26
CA GLU A 9 -42.98 -12.89 6.89
C GLU A 9 -41.51 -13.07 7.30
N CYS A 10 -41.18 -14.21 7.90
CA CYS A 10 -39.83 -14.56 8.30
C CYS A 10 -38.87 -14.65 7.10
N ILE A 11 -39.33 -15.21 5.96
CA ILE A 11 -38.56 -15.23 4.70
C ILE A 11 -38.32 -13.81 4.17
N LYS A 12 -39.33 -12.94 4.19
CA LYS A 12 -39.20 -11.56 3.72
C LYS A 12 -38.23 -10.73 4.56
N GLU A 13 -38.25 -10.88 5.88
CA GLU A 13 -37.27 -10.25 6.76
C GLU A 13 -35.85 -10.76 6.48
N GLN A 14 -35.70 -12.06 6.25
CA GLN A 14 -34.41 -12.66 5.93
C GLN A 14 -33.87 -12.18 4.58
N ASP A 15 -34.70 -12.16 3.54
CA ASP A 15 -34.36 -11.64 2.20
C ASP A 15 -33.98 -10.16 2.22
N ALA A 16 -34.56 -9.37 3.13
CA ALA A 16 -34.19 -7.96 3.31
C ALA A 16 -32.83 -7.77 4.00
N LEU A 17 -32.44 -8.70 4.88
CA LEU A 17 -31.20 -8.63 5.66
C LEU A 17 -29.98 -9.17 4.89
N ILE A 18 -30.16 -10.19 4.04
CA ILE A 18 -29.09 -10.79 3.22
C ILE A 18 -28.28 -9.75 2.41
N PRO A 19 -28.88 -8.82 1.64
CA PRO A 19 -28.11 -7.85 0.86
C PRO A 19 -27.33 -6.86 1.74
N ILE A 20 -27.87 -6.51 2.91
CA ILE A 20 -27.20 -5.63 3.87
C ILE A 20 -25.99 -6.33 4.49
N GLU A 21 -26.14 -7.60 4.86
CA GLU A 21 -25.04 -8.43 5.35
C GLU A 21 -23.95 -8.56 4.28
N GLN A 22 -24.32 -8.87 3.04
CA GLN A 22 -23.37 -9.01 1.93
C GLN A 22 -22.63 -7.70 1.63
N ALA A 23 -23.33 -6.57 1.57
CA ALA A 23 -22.72 -5.26 1.38
C ALA A 23 -21.77 -4.90 2.53
N THR A 24 -22.12 -5.26 3.77
CA THR A 24 -21.26 -5.06 4.94
C THR A 24 -20.01 -5.92 4.86
N ARG A 25 -20.14 -7.20 4.48
CA ARG A 25 -18.99 -8.09 4.29
C ARG A 25 -18.06 -7.62 3.18
N GLN A 26 -18.61 -7.13 2.07
CA GLN A 26 -17.82 -6.55 0.97
C GLN A 26 -16.99 -5.36 1.46
N LYS A 27 -17.63 -4.39 2.12
CA LYS A 27 -16.92 -3.22 2.69
C LYS A 27 -15.83 -3.63 3.68
N VAL A 28 -16.10 -4.62 4.54
CA VAL A 28 -15.09 -5.13 5.48
C VAL A 28 -13.92 -5.77 4.73
N ALA A 29 -14.17 -6.52 3.66
CA ALA A 29 -13.11 -7.11 2.85
C ALA A 29 -12.25 -6.04 2.15
N GLU A 30 -12.88 -4.99 1.60
CA GLU A 30 -12.19 -3.85 1.00
C GLU A 30 -11.28 -3.14 2.02
N LEU A 31 -11.81 -2.80 3.19
CA LEU A 31 -11.04 -2.13 4.24
C LEU A 31 -9.91 -3.00 4.78
N LYS A 32 -10.12 -4.32 4.90
CA LYS A 32 -9.04 -5.26 5.27
C LYS A 32 -7.93 -5.28 4.22
N SER A 33 -8.30 -5.34 2.94
CA SER A 33 -7.31 -5.30 1.86
C SER A 33 -6.47 -4.03 1.92
N ILE A 34 -7.10 -2.87 2.14
CA ILE A 34 -6.39 -1.59 2.30
C ILE A 34 -5.42 -1.66 3.50
N LEU A 35 -5.90 -2.14 4.65
CA LEU A 35 -5.06 -2.25 5.85
C LEU A 35 -3.87 -3.19 5.67
N ASP A 36 -4.06 -4.33 5.01
CA ASP A 36 -2.99 -5.29 4.75
C ASP A 36 -1.93 -4.72 3.79
N THR A 37 -2.36 -3.95 2.77
CA THR A 37 -1.45 -3.21 1.89
C THR A 37 -0.63 -2.19 2.68
N GLU A 38 -1.26 -1.35 3.49
CA GLU A 38 -0.59 -0.35 4.32
C GLU A 38 0.39 -1.00 5.32
N LYS A 39 0.01 -2.13 5.92
CA LYS A 39 0.90 -2.88 6.83
C LYS A 39 2.13 -3.42 6.12
N SER A 40 1.95 -4.07 4.98
CA SER A 40 3.04 -4.63 4.18
C SER A 40 4.02 -3.54 3.74
N GLN A 41 3.48 -2.40 3.28
CA GLN A 41 4.28 -1.23 2.91
C GLN A 41 5.03 -0.66 4.12
N GLY A 42 4.35 -0.53 5.26
CA GLY A 42 4.96 -0.09 6.51
C GLY A 42 6.08 -1.01 7.00
N SER A 43 5.98 -2.34 6.79
CA SER A 43 7.04 -3.28 7.18
C SER A 43 8.31 -3.15 6.34
N VAL A 44 8.19 -2.78 5.06
CA VAL A 44 9.34 -2.57 4.15
C VAL A 44 9.93 -1.17 4.33
N LEU A 45 9.08 -0.16 4.49
CA LEU A 45 9.50 1.24 4.55
C LEU A 45 10.19 1.58 5.88
N LYS A 46 9.72 1.05 7.01
CA LYS A 46 10.27 1.36 8.34
C LYS A 46 11.77 1.07 8.46
N PRO A 47 12.29 -0.12 8.08
CA PRO A 47 13.71 -0.44 8.21
C PRO A 47 14.59 0.41 7.28
N ILE A 48 14.08 0.77 6.10
CA ILE A 48 14.78 1.67 5.16
C ILE A 48 14.87 3.08 5.73
N LEU A 49 13.78 3.61 6.30
CA LEU A 49 13.80 4.92 6.97
C LEU A 49 14.72 4.92 8.19
N GLN A 50 14.72 3.84 8.97
CA GLN A 50 15.65 3.69 10.09
C GLN A 50 17.11 3.64 9.61
N ALA A 51 17.40 2.97 8.48
CA ALA A 51 18.73 2.96 7.87
C ALA A 51 19.17 4.34 7.38
N LYS A 52 18.22 5.16 6.90
CA LYS A 52 18.43 6.58 6.57
C LYS A 52 18.74 7.40 7.82
N GLU A 53 17.91 7.31 8.87
CA GLU A 53 18.07 8.09 10.11
C GLU A 53 19.37 7.75 10.85
N SER A 54 19.79 6.48 10.79
CA SER A 54 21.07 6.02 11.35
C SER A 54 22.28 6.32 10.46
N ASN A 55 22.09 6.99 9.31
CA ASN A 55 23.13 7.22 8.29
C ASN A 55 23.85 5.95 7.81
N ARG A 56 23.22 4.78 7.96
CA ARG A 56 23.76 3.51 7.45
C ARG A 56 23.67 3.45 5.93
N ILE A 57 22.61 4.05 5.37
CA ILE A 57 22.42 4.23 3.94
C ILE A 57 22.07 5.70 3.72
N GLU A 58 22.98 6.44 3.12
CA GLU A 58 22.78 7.84 2.79
C GLU A 58 21.94 7.99 1.52
N ARG A 59 21.48 9.23 1.25
CA ARG A 59 20.84 9.60 -0.02
C ARG A 59 19.51 8.91 -0.32
N ILE A 60 18.78 8.54 0.74
CA ILE A 60 17.39 8.09 0.68
C ILE A 60 16.47 9.29 0.92
N TYR A 61 15.57 9.58 -0.01
CA TYR A 61 14.62 10.68 0.15
C TYR A 61 13.39 10.25 0.95
N GLY A 62 12.84 9.07 0.66
CA GLY A 62 11.64 8.53 1.29
C GLY A 62 10.67 7.96 0.26
N ARG A 63 9.44 7.65 0.66
CA ARG A 63 8.40 7.21 -0.27
C ARG A 63 7.89 8.41 -1.07
N MET A 64 7.68 8.23 -2.38
CA MET A 64 7.19 9.29 -3.26
C MET A 64 5.85 9.86 -2.78
N GLY A 65 4.95 9.01 -2.30
CA GLY A 65 3.65 9.40 -1.74
C GLY A 65 3.70 10.29 -0.49
N ASP A 66 4.83 10.32 0.23
CA ASP A 66 4.95 11.15 1.44
C ASP A 66 5.17 12.64 1.11
N ARG A 67 5.57 12.94 -0.15
CA ARG A 67 5.66 14.32 -0.66
C ARG A 67 4.29 14.72 -1.20
N GLY A 68 3.44 15.15 -0.28
CA GLY A 68 2.04 15.49 -0.49
C GLY A 68 1.74 16.19 -1.82
N ALA A 69 1.15 15.43 -2.73
CA ALA A 69 0.14 15.85 -3.69
C ALA A 69 -0.26 14.58 -4.47
N ILE A 70 -1.54 14.21 -4.39
CA ILE A 70 -2.20 13.13 -5.14
C ILE A 70 -2.13 11.75 -4.47
N ASP A 71 -2.82 11.62 -3.33
CA ASP A 71 -3.44 10.35 -2.90
C ASP A 71 -4.48 9.94 -3.95
N ALA A 72 -4.10 9.25 -5.03
CA ALA A 72 -5.13 8.81 -5.98
C ALA A 72 -4.79 7.64 -6.93
N CYS A 73 -3.54 7.21 -7.07
CA CYS A 73 -3.19 6.24 -8.12
C CYS A 73 -2.45 5.01 -7.58
N PRO A 74 -2.98 3.78 -7.77
CA PRO A 74 -2.21 2.57 -7.57
C PRO A 74 -1.01 2.59 -8.53
N GLY A 75 0.20 2.67 -7.98
CA GLY A 75 1.44 2.78 -8.77
C GLY A 75 2.46 3.81 -8.27
N PHE A 76 2.14 4.61 -7.25
CA PHE A 76 3.08 5.59 -6.66
C PHE A 76 3.89 5.04 -5.46
N ASP A 77 4.03 3.73 -5.35
CA ASP A 77 4.77 3.05 -4.27
C ASP A 77 6.26 2.91 -4.58
N TYR A 78 6.89 4.00 -5.02
CA TYR A 78 8.33 4.05 -5.25
C TYR A 78 9.05 4.69 -4.05
N ILE A 79 10.11 4.04 -3.61
CA ILE A 79 11.09 4.63 -2.69
C ILE A 79 12.08 5.43 -3.53
N VAL A 80 12.14 6.73 -3.26
CA VAL A 80 13.01 7.65 -4.00
C VAL A 80 14.39 7.66 -3.37
N VAL A 81 15.40 7.34 -4.17
CA VAL A 81 16.82 7.33 -3.80
C VAL A 81 17.63 8.12 -4.82
N GLU A 82 18.75 8.70 -4.40
CA GLU A 82 19.58 9.49 -5.30
C GLU A 82 20.35 8.61 -6.28
N THR A 83 20.99 7.53 -5.79
CA THR A 83 21.96 6.74 -6.55
C THR A 83 21.64 5.24 -6.63
N GLU A 84 22.17 4.55 -7.64
CA GLU A 84 22.12 3.09 -7.78
C GLU A 84 22.72 2.38 -6.57
N GLY A 85 23.83 2.90 -6.04
CA GLY A 85 24.48 2.33 -4.85
C GLY A 85 23.57 2.38 -3.62
N ALA A 86 22.82 3.46 -3.43
CA ALA A 86 21.84 3.55 -2.35
C ALA A 86 20.68 2.56 -2.53
N ALA A 87 20.19 2.37 -3.77
CA ALA A 87 19.18 1.37 -4.09
C ALA A 87 19.66 -0.06 -3.76
N GLN A 88 20.87 -0.42 -4.22
CA GLN A 88 21.46 -1.73 -3.96
C GLN A 88 21.63 -2.00 -2.46
N ALA A 89 22.12 -1.03 -1.70
CA ALA A 89 22.25 -1.15 -0.26
C ALA A 89 20.88 -1.39 0.43
N CYS A 90 19.83 -0.72 -0.04
CA CYS A 90 18.47 -0.95 0.46
C CYS A 90 17.97 -2.37 0.12
N ILE A 91 18.22 -2.85 -1.11
CA ILE A 91 17.86 -4.20 -1.54
C ILE A 91 18.58 -5.24 -0.68
N GLU A 92 19.87 -5.06 -0.42
CA GLU A 92 20.63 -5.95 0.47
C GLU A 92 20.06 -5.97 1.89
N LEU A 93 19.68 -4.81 2.42
CA LEU A 93 19.05 -4.71 3.74
C LEU A 93 17.73 -5.49 3.78
N LEU A 94 16.85 -5.28 2.79
CA LEU A 94 15.58 -6.00 2.70
C LEU A 94 15.77 -7.51 2.58
N TRP A 95 16.79 -7.94 1.85
CA TRP A 95 17.10 -9.36 1.69
C TRP A 95 17.65 -9.98 2.97
N ARG A 96 18.59 -9.32 3.65
CA ARG A 96 19.18 -9.80 4.92
C ARG A 96 18.15 -9.95 6.03
N GLU A 97 17.19 -9.04 6.09
CA GLU A 97 16.14 -9.02 7.11
C GLU A 97 14.85 -9.74 6.65
N ASN A 98 14.82 -10.27 5.42
CA ASN A 98 13.70 -10.97 4.80
C ASN A 98 12.37 -10.19 4.85
N LEU A 99 12.44 -8.88 4.58
CA LEU A 99 11.34 -7.93 4.75
C LEU A 99 10.40 -7.82 3.55
N GLY A 100 10.75 -8.43 2.42
CA GLY A 100 9.95 -8.44 1.19
C GLY A 100 10.60 -7.69 0.04
N VAL A 101 9.77 -7.14 -0.86
CA VAL A 101 10.19 -6.48 -2.11
C VAL A 101 9.74 -5.02 -2.10
N ALA A 102 10.59 -4.13 -2.60
CA ALA A 102 10.29 -2.71 -2.77
C ALA A 102 10.64 -2.26 -4.19
N ASN A 103 9.91 -1.25 -4.69
CA ASN A 103 10.25 -0.57 -5.93
C ASN A 103 11.05 0.69 -5.63
N PHE A 104 12.16 0.89 -6.34
CA PHE A 104 13.03 2.04 -6.17
C PHE A 104 13.00 2.94 -7.40
N MET A 105 12.93 4.25 -7.18
CA MET A 105 13.11 5.27 -8.20
C MET A 105 14.44 5.97 -7.96
N ILE A 106 15.35 5.83 -8.92
CA ILE A 106 16.72 6.32 -8.83
C ILE A 106 16.83 7.64 -9.58
N LEU A 107 17.02 8.74 -8.84
CA LEU A 107 17.01 10.08 -9.42
C LEU A 107 18.18 10.33 -10.38
N GLU A 108 19.37 9.78 -10.12
CA GLU A 108 20.54 9.99 -11.00
C GLU A 108 20.28 9.55 -12.46
N LYS A 109 19.43 8.53 -12.66
CA LYS A 109 19.05 8.02 -13.99
C LYS A 109 17.94 8.82 -14.65
N GLN A 110 17.25 9.66 -13.88
CA GLN A 110 16.15 10.49 -14.39
C GLN A 110 16.64 11.85 -14.93
N VAL A 111 17.88 12.25 -14.59
CA VAL A 111 18.46 13.54 -15.01
C VAL A 111 18.49 13.70 -16.53
N GLU A 112 18.65 12.62 -17.29
CA GLU A 112 18.65 12.63 -18.76
C GLU A 112 17.28 13.01 -19.38
N PHE A 113 16.19 12.92 -18.61
CA PHE A 113 14.84 13.29 -19.06
C PHE A 113 14.44 14.73 -18.70
N LEU A 114 15.20 15.41 -17.83
CA LEU A 114 14.98 16.82 -17.48
C LEU A 114 15.03 17.81 -18.66
N PRO A 115 15.87 17.66 -19.70
CA PRO A 115 15.85 18.60 -20.83
C PRO A 115 14.55 18.56 -21.66
N LYS A 116 13.63 17.62 -21.42
CA LYS A 116 12.32 17.53 -22.11
C LYS A 116 11.18 18.26 -21.38
N LEU A 117 11.47 18.87 -20.22
CA LEU A 117 10.55 19.73 -19.48
C LEU A 117 10.89 21.20 -19.79
N LYS A 118 10.55 21.64 -21.01
CA LYS A 118 10.50 23.07 -21.40
C LYS A 118 9.17 23.34 -22.09
#